data_AF-A0A961I9F3-F1
#
_entry.id   AF-A0A961I9F3-F1
#
_cell.length_a   1.000
_cell.length_b   1.000
_cell.length_c   1.000
_cell.angle_alpha   90.00
_cell.angle_beta   90.00
_cell.angle_gamma   90.00
#
_symmetry.space_group_name_H-M   'P 1'
#
loop_
_entity.id
_entity.type
_entity.pdbx_description
1 polymer ?
#
loop_
_entity_poly.entity_id
_entity_poly.type
_entity_poly.pdbx_seq_one_letter_code
_entity_poly.pdbx_strand_id
1 'polypeptide(L)'
;VYAYTLHTNFHLSLADRNQLRDPGLLFPGIGESYSVYLNGTLLASSMPPAVYARDPQPGIATGYSATEETGLYADRLGPPRFVRNLLITFDRDLLKEQNEIIVHVRGYAPTSVIGGNFLFGLTVTEGYLLGSESDLNARRQQYLSLMLYGVFIFFGLYHIFLFIRRHRETYNFYFGAFSIILAAYLLAFTNHAYELIQNSGYLMLVGYAAQPLALMFFLLFLENYFYPDRRLPRWMWAFVAANGAVVLFILLAPYRFYQTGLTGWYFFAAPQI
;
A
#
# COMPACT_ATOMS: atom_id res chain seq x y z
N VAL A 1 -4.77 19.63 1.51
CA VAL A 1 -5.17 18.65 0.47
C VAL A 1 -4.55 19.09 -0.84
N TYR A 2 -3.97 18.18 -1.60
CA TYR A 2 -3.34 18.40 -2.89
C TYR A 2 -4.14 17.66 -3.95
N ALA A 3 -4.13 18.20 -5.17
CA ALA A 3 -4.70 17.55 -6.33
C ALA A 3 -3.72 17.67 -7.49
N TYR A 4 -3.68 16.65 -8.33
CA TYR A 4 -2.98 16.72 -9.60
C TYR A 4 -3.73 15.90 -10.66
N THR A 5 -3.51 16.29 -11.90
CA THR A 5 -4.09 15.62 -13.07
C THR A 5 -2.94 15.08 -13.91
N LEU A 6 -2.95 13.77 -14.15
CA LEU A 6 -2.09 13.14 -15.14
C LEU A 6 -2.87 13.02 -16.44
N HIS A 7 -2.24 13.48 -17.52
CA HIS A 7 -2.79 13.41 -18.86
C HIS A 7 -1.79 12.68 -19.75
N THR A 8 -2.24 11.62 -20.43
CA THR A 8 -1.39 10.85 -21.33
C THR A 8 -2.16 10.42 -22.56
N ASN A 9 -1.47 10.39 -23.69
CA ASN A 9 -2.01 9.98 -24.97
C ASN A 9 -1.32 8.70 -25.43
N PHE A 10 -2.07 7.81 -26.08
CA PHE A 10 -1.51 6.62 -26.67
C PHE A 10 -2.19 6.28 -28.00
N HIS A 11 -1.39 5.72 -28.90
CA HIS A 11 -1.85 5.25 -30.20
C HIS A 11 -2.13 3.75 -30.15
N LEU A 12 -3.24 3.32 -30.74
CA LEU A 12 -3.56 1.91 -30.96
C LEU A 12 -3.75 1.67 -32.45
N SER A 13 -3.03 0.68 -32.99
CA SER A 13 -3.31 0.20 -34.34
C SER A 13 -4.67 -0.52 -34.37
N LEU A 14 -5.30 -0.57 -35.54
CA LEU A 14 -6.53 -1.35 -35.72
C LEU A 14 -6.33 -2.83 -35.38
N ALA A 15 -5.14 -3.38 -35.66
CA ALA A 15 -4.81 -4.77 -35.33
C ALA A 15 -4.78 -4.98 -33.80
N ASP A 16 -4.12 -4.10 -33.05
CA ASP A 16 -4.03 -4.19 -31.59
C ASP A 16 -5.40 -4.00 -30.95
N ARG A 17 -6.18 -3.03 -31.43
CA ARG A 17 -7.56 -2.81 -30.97
C ARG A 17 -8.44 -4.04 -31.17
N ASN A 18 -8.28 -4.74 -32.29
CA ASN A 18 -9.05 -5.95 -32.58
C ASN A 18 -8.65 -7.15 -31.72
N GLN A 19 -7.42 -7.18 -31.17
CA GLN A 19 -6.98 -8.19 -30.23
C GLN A 19 -7.58 -7.98 -28.82
N LEU A 20 -7.92 -6.75 -28.46
CA LEU A 20 -8.54 -6.38 -27.19
C LEU A 20 -10.07 -6.62 -27.23
N ARG A 21 -10.52 -7.88 -27.08
CA ARG A 21 -11.96 -8.22 -27.06
C ARG A 21 -12.71 -7.55 -25.91
N ASP A 22 -12.20 -7.70 -24.70
CA ASP A 22 -12.74 -7.13 -23.46
C ASP A 22 -11.63 -6.29 -22.80
N PRO A 23 -11.44 -5.03 -23.22
CA PRO A 23 -10.32 -4.24 -22.76
C PRO A 23 -10.48 -3.82 -21.30
N GLY A 24 -9.34 -3.74 -20.62
CA GLY A 24 -9.24 -3.19 -19.27
C GLY A 24 -7.97 -2.38 -19.05
N LEU A 25 -8.06 -1.43 -18.12
CA LEU A 25 -6.91 -0.71 -17.56
C LEU A 25 -6.59 -1.31 -16.20
N LEU A 26 -5.34 -1.73 -16.01
CA LEU A 26 -4.81 -2.16 -14.73
C LEU A 26 -3.97 -1.05 -14.11
N PHE A 27 -4.36 -0.61 -12.92
CA PHE A 27 -3.59 0.27 -12.07
C PHE A 27 -2.99 -0.55 -10.90
N PRO A 28 -1.67 -0.74 -10.84
CA PRO A 28 -1.01 -1.53 -9.79
C PRO A 28 -1.22 -0.91 -8.40
N GLY A 29 -1.39 0.40 -8.33
CA GLY A 29 -1.80 1.14 -7.14
C GLY A 29 -2.36 2.51 -7.51
N ILE A 30 -3.48 2.90 -6.89
CA ILE A 30 -4.05 4.23 -7.03
C ILE A 30 -4.67 4.70 -5.72
N GLY A 31 -4.39 5.95 -5.36
CA GLY A 31 -4.50 6.44 -4.00
C GLY A 31 -5.53 7.53 -3.71
N GLU A 32 -5.91 7.57 -2.44
CA GLU A 32 -6.83 8.45 -1.70
C GLU A 32 -8.18 8.71 -2.34
N SER A 33 -8.22 9.50 -3.40
CA SER A 33 -9.43 9.72 -4.18
C SER A 33 -9.04 10.03 -5.61
N TYR A 34 -9.66 9.34 -6.56
CA TYR A 34 -9.25 9.38 -7.96
C TYR A 34 -10.44 9.31 -8.91
N SER A 35 -10.34 9.90 -10.10
CA SER A 35 -11.17 9.58 -11.26
C SER A 35 -10.31 9.28 -12.47
N VAL A 36 -10.73 8.29 -13.23
CA VAL A 36 -10.06 7.83 -14.44
C VAL A 36 -11.02 8.02 -15.62
N TYR A 37 -10.57 8.75 -16.62
CA TYR A 37 -11.29 9.00 -17.86
C TYR A 37 -10.52 8.41 -19.04
N LEU A 38 -11.28 7.94 -20.03
CA LEU A 38 -10.77 7.51 -21.33
C LEU A 38 -11.58 8.23 -22.41
N ASN A 39 -10.90 8.99 -23.27
CA ASN A 39 -11.53 9.72 -24.38
C ASN A 39 -12.73 10.57 -23.93
N GLY A 40 -12.60 11.25 -22.79
CA GLY A 40 -13.67 12.05 -22.17
C GLY A 40 -14.72 11.26 -21.37
N THR A 41 -14.72 9.94 -21.44
CA THR A 41 -15.69 9.08 -20.72
C THR A 41 -15.16 8.68 -19.35
N LEU A 42 -15.93 8.92 -18.29
CA LEU A 42 -15.57 8.48 -16.94
C LEU A 42 -15.66 6.95 -16.84
N LEU A 43 -14.53 6.31 -16.53
CA LEU A 43 -14.46 4.85 -16.37
C LEU A 43 -14.59 4.40 -14.91
N ALA A 44 -13.91 5.08 -13.99
CA ALA A 44 -13.93 4.72 -12.57
C ALA A 44 -13.68 5.94 -11.68
N SER A 45 -14.24 5.90 -10.48
CA SER A 45 -14.12 7.02 -9.55
C SER A 45 -14.32 6.57 -8.08
N SER A 46 -13.65 7.25 -7.15
CA SER A 46 -13.72 7.01 -5.70
C SER A 46 -14.03 8.24 -4.84
N MET A 47 -14.05 9.44 -5.43
CA MET A 47 -14.49 10.69 -4.80
C MET A 47 -16.03 10.71 -4.66
N PRO A 48 -16.59 11.60 -3.84
CA PRO A 48 -18.04 11.76 -3.75
C PRO A 48 -18.64 12.33 -5.05
N PRO A 49 -19.89 11.97 -5.42
CA PRO A 49 -20.56 12.48 -6.63
C PRO A 49 -20.60 14.02 -6.74
N ALA A 50 -20.69 14.71 -5.60
CA ALA A 50 -20.69 16.17 -5.54
C ALA A 50 -19.36 16.81 -5.96
N VAL A 51 -18.25 16.07 -5.87
CA VAL A 51 -16.89 16.52 -6.23
C VAL A 51 -16.68 16.35 -7.74
N TYR A 52 -17.12 15.23 -8.32
CA TYR A 52 -16.99 14.99 -9.77
C TYR A 52 -17.88 15.85 -10.65
N ALA A 53 -19.08 16.19 -10.18
CA ALA A 53 -19.98 17.04 -10.94
C ALA A 53 -19.43 18.47 -11.17
N ARG A 54 -18.35 18.85 -10.48
CA ARG A 54 -17.68 20.15 -10.61
C ARG A 54 -16.24 20.08 -11.12
N ASP A 55 -15.67 18.89 -11.30
CA ASP A 55 -14.37 18.75 -11.95
C ASP A 55 -14.58 19.02 -13.46
N PRO A 56 -13.82 19.94 -14.08
CA PRO A 56 -14.06 20.34 -15.46
C PRO A 56 -13.98 19.13 -16.38
N GLN A 57 -14.98 18.98 -17.25
CA GLN A 57 -14.97 17.94 -18.27
C GLN A 57 -13.66 17.99 -19.08
N PRO A 58 -13.08 16.83 -19.43
CA PRO A 58 -11.93 16.74 -20.32
C PRO A 58 -12.18 17.54 -21.61
N GLY A 59 -11.40 18.61 -21.84
CA GLY A 59 -11.51 19.45 -23.03
C GLY A 59 -11.66 20.95 -22.77
N ILE A 60 -11.90 21.38 -21.53
CA ILE A 60 -11.88 22.81 -21.18
C ILE A 60 -10.58 23.09 -20.42
N ALA A 61 -9.60 23.67 -21.12
CA ALA A 61 -8.42 24.27 -20.51
C ALA A 61 -8.81 25.54 -19.73
N THR A 62 -9.51 25.38 -18.62
CA THR A 62 -9.65 26.44 -17.63
C THR A 62 -8.44 26.37 -16.73
N GLY A 63 -7.60 27.41 -16.80
CA GLY A 63 -6.56 27.66 -15.80
C GLY A 63 -7.19 27.85 -14.43
N TYR A 64 -7.45 26.76 -13.72
CA TYR A 64 -7.86 26.79 -12.32
C TYR A 64 -6.59 27.01 -11.49
N SER A 65 -6.41 28.25 -11.02
CA SER A 65 -5.46 28.51 -9.95
C SER A 65 -5.97 27.81 -8.69
N ALA A 66 -5.06 27.12 -7.99
CA ALA A 66 -5.33 26.35 -6.77
C ALA A 66 -5.74 27.22 -5.55
N THR A 67 -6.15 28.47 -5.76
CA THR A 67 -6.32 29.47 -4.69
C THR A 67 -7.77 29.82 -4.33
N GLU A 68 -8.78 29.34 -5.07
CA GLU A 68 -10.19 29.72 -4.85
C GLU A 68 -11.15 28.57 -4.44
N GLU A 69 -10.65 27.40 -4.00
CA GLU A 69 -11.49 26.46 -3.24
C GLU A 69 -11.68 26.98 -1.80
N THR A 70 -12.61 27.94 -1.66
CA THR A 70 -13.02 28.53 -0.38
C THR A 70 -13.70 27.50 0.53
N GLY A 71 -12.92 26.97 1.48
CA GLY A 71 -13.25 26.87 2.91
C GLY A 71 -14.37 25.92 3.40
N LEU A 72 -15.33 25.49 2.58
CA LEU A 72 -16.49 24.72 3.06
C LEU A 72 -16.52 23.25 2.62
N TYR A 73 -15.82 22.90 1.54
CA TYR A 73 -15.82 21.55 0.96
C TYR A 73 -14.43 20.95 0.74
N ALA A 74 -13.37 21.73 0.97
CA ALA A 74 -11.98 21.31 0.81
C ALA A 74 -11.55 20.21 1.83
N ASP A 75 -12.40 19.94 2.82
CA ASP A 75 -12.03 19.26 4.07
C ASP A 75 -12.65 17.87 4.27
N ARG A 76 -13.34 17.31 3.27
CA ARG A 76 -13.92 15.96 3.35
C ARG A 76 -13.30 15.01 2.34
N LEU A 77 -12.00 14.77 2.47
CA LEU A 77 -11.47 13.48 2.04
C LEU A 77 -12.12 12.41 2.92
N GLY A 78 -12.55 11.31 2.30
CA GLY A 78 -13.01 10.13 3.03
C GLY A 78 -11.89 9.51 3.86
N PRO A 79 -12.14 8.38 4.54
CA PRO A 79 -11.06 7.60 5.15
C PRO A 79 -9.97 7.30 4.10
N PRO A 80 -8.69 7.27 4.50
CA PRO A 80 -7.61 7.10 3.54
C PRO A 80 -7.74 5.74 2.87
N ARG A 81 -7.83 5.75 1.54
CA ARG A 81 -8.10 4.57 0.73
C ARG A 81 -7.08 4.49 -0.38
N PHE A 82 -6.40 3.36 -0.48
CA PHE A 82 -5.54 3.02 -1.61
C PHE A 82 -6.07 1.74 -2.22
N VAL A 83 -6.12 1.66 -3.54
CA VAL A 83 -6.59 0.46 -4.24
C VAL A 83 -5.39 -0.16 -4.93
N ARG A 84 -5.09 -1.42 -4.60
CA ARG A 84 -4.03 -2.19 -5.27
C ARG A 84 -4.61 -2.99 -6.41
N ASN A 85 -3.89 -3.02 -7.54
CA ASN A 85 -4.26 -3.81 -8.71
C ASN A 85 -5.72 -3.58 -9.15
N LEU A 86 -6.12 -2.30 -9.19
CA LEU A 86 -7.43 -1.89 -9.67
C LEU A 86 -7.54 -2.22 -11.16
N LEU A 87 -8.48 -3.10 -11.50
CA LEU A 87 -8.84 -3.41 -12.88
C LEU A 87 -10.12 -2.66 -13.23
N ILE A 88 -10.05 -1.83 -14.27
CA ILE A 88 -11.19 -1.09 -14.81
C ILE A 88 -11.47 -1.65 -16.20
N THR A 89 -12.51 -2.44 -16.34
CA THR A 89 -13.01 -2.94 -17.62
C THR A 89 -13.89 -1.89 -18.29
N PHE A 90 -13.87 -1.80 -19.61
CA PHE A 90 -14.67 -0.82 -20.35
C PHE A 90 -15.02 -1.34 -21.74
N ASP A 91 -15.99 -0.69 -22.39
CA ASP A 91 -16.41 -1.05 -23.74
C ASP A 91 -15.31 -0.73 -24.76
N ARG A 92 -14.99 -1.70 -25.62
CA ARG A 92 -14.01 -1.57 -26.71
C ARG A 92 -14.36 -0.46 -27.69
N ASP A 93 -15.64 -0.08 -27.78
CA ASP A 93 -16.09 1.00 -28.64
C ASP A 93 -15.61 2.38 -28.17
N LEU A 94 -15.18 2.50 -26.90
CA LEU A 94 -14.53 3.70 -26.40
C LEU A 94 -13.12 3.89 -26.96
N LEU A 95 -12.45 2.82 -27.43
CA LEU A 95 -11.11 2.92 -28.01
C LEU A 95 -11.16 3.54 -29.40
N LYS A 96 -10.18 4.40 -29.68
CA LYS A 96 -9.95 5.07 -30.97
C LYS A 96 -8.53 4.74 -31.45
N GLU A 97 -8.13 5.22 -32.62
CA GLU A 97 -6.72 5.13 -33.04
C GLU A 97 -5.83 6.04 -32.18
N GLN A 98 -6.33 7.22 -31.82
CA GLN A 98 -5.69 8.15 -30.89
C GLN A 98 -6.54 8.21 -29.63
N ASN A 99 -5.96 7.82 -28.50
CA ASN A 99 -6.65 7.75 -27.22
C ASN A 99 -6.02 8.68 -26.21
N GLU A 100 -6.87 9.18 -25.33
CA GLU A 100 -6.54 10.05 -24.22
C GLU A 100 -6.94 9.36 -22.92
N ILE A 101 -6.01 9.22 -21.98
CA ILE A 101 -6.29 8.84 -20.60
C ILE A 101 -6.00 10.02 -19.70
N ILE A 102 -6.98 10.34 -18.85
CA ILE A 102 -6.86 11.36 -17.83
C ILE A 102 -7.11 10.73 -16.47
N VAL A 103 -6.18 10.94 -15.55
CA VAL A 103 -6.28 10.49 -14.16
C VAL A 103 -6.19 11.71 -13.26
N HIS A 104 -7.29 12.02 -12.59
CA HIS A 104 -7.32 13.04 -11.54
C HIS A 104 -7.16 12.36 -10.20
N VAL A 105 -6.27 12.87 -9.35
CA VAL A 105 -6.06 12.37 -7.99
C VAL A 105 -6.12 13.54 -7.01
N ARG A 106 -6.80 13.34 -5.87
CA ARG A 106 -6.88 14.27 -4.75
C ARG A 106 -6.55 13.56 -3.44
N GLY A 107 -5.85 14.27 -2.55
CA GLY A 107 -5.26 13.61 -1.40
C GLY A 107 -4.46 14.47 -0.43
N TYR A 108 -3.81 13.86 0.55
CA TYR A 108 -2.93 14.55 1.49
C TYR A 108 -1.49 14.55 0.98
N ALA A 109 -0.82 15.70 1.05
CA ALA A 109 0.61 15.77 0.76
C ALA A 109 1.45 14.99 1.77
N PRO A 110 2.69 14.63 1.39
CA PRO A 110 3.73 14.27 2.33
C PRO A 110 3.78 15.24 3.51
N THR A 111 3.84 14.69 4.73
CA THR A 111 3.87 15.51 5.96
C THR A 111 5.31 15.90 6.35
N SER A 112 6.33 15.30 5.71
CA SER A 112 7.74 15.56 6.01
C SER A 112 8.62 15.41 4.77
N VAL A 113 9.85 15.95 4.84
CA VAL A 113 10.84 15.82 3.75
C VAL A 113 11.39 14.39 3.62
N ILE A 114 11.43 13.64 4.73
CA ILE A 114 12.00 12.29 4.79
C ILE A 114 10.95 11.18 4.64
N GLY A 115 9.67 11.54 4.51
CA GLY A 115 8.56 10.59 4.47
C GLY A 115 7.46 11.10 3.57
N GLY A 116 7.19 10.34 2.50
CA GLY A 116 6.10 10.59 1.56
C GLY A 116 4.71 10.28 2.14
N ASN A 117 3.70 10.33 1.27
CA ASN A 117 2.40 9.71 1.53
C ASN A 117 2.19 8.58 0.51
N PHE A 118 2.49 7.35 0.89
CA PHE A 118 2.30 6.18 0.03
C PHE A 118 0.85 5.98 -0.45
N LEU A 119 -0.13 6.50 0.29
CA LEU A 119 -1.54 6.39 -0.06
C LEU A 119 -1.98 7.41 -1.11
N PHE A 120 -1.15 8.41 -1.44
CA PHE A 120 -1.56 9.49 -2.35
C PHE A 120 -1.10 9.23 -3.77
N GLY A 121 -2.05 9.14 -4.71
CA GLY A 121 -1.70 9.18 -6.13
C GLY A 121 -1.30 7.86 -6.75
N LEU A 122 -0.42 7.96 -7.76
CA LEU A 122 0.14 6.87 -8.55
C LEU A 122 1.53 6.53 -8.02
N THR A 123 1.59 5.95 -6.82
CA THR A 123 2.85 5.76 -6.09
C THR A 123 3.70 4.60 -6.58
N VAL A 124 3.13 3.73 -7.42
CA VAL A 124 3.86 2.63 -8.06
C VAL A 124 4.49 3.13 -9.36
N THR A 125 5.74 2.78 -9.64
CA THR A 125 6.50 3.28 -10.79
C THR A 125 6.20 2.54 -12.10
N GLU A 126 5.76 1.29 -12.03
CA GLU A 126 5.57 0.41 -13.18
C GLU A 126 4.35 -0.50 -13.00
N GLY A 127 3.92 -1.17 -14.07
CA GLY A 127 2.82 -2.13 -14.04
C GLY A 127 1.44 -1.56 -14.38
N TYR A 128 1.36 -0.31 -14.85
CA TYR A 128 0.16 0.23 -15.50
C TYR A 128 0.01 -0.40 -16.87
N LEU A 129 -1.10 -1.11 -17.11
CA LEU A 129 -1.27 -1.91 -18.32
C LEU A 129 -2.64 -1.67 -18.96
N LEU A 130 -2.67 -1.66 -20.28
CA LEU A 130 -3.87 -1.88 -21.09
C LEU A 130 -3.80 -3.29 -21.65
N GLY A 131 -4.86 -4.07 -21.53
CA GLY A 131 -4.87 -5.46 -21.98
C GLY A 131 -6.27 -6.06 -21.99
N SER A 132 -6.38 -7.34 -22.35
CA SER A 132 -7.63 -8.07 -22.21
C SER A 132 -7.92 -8.34 -20.73
N GLU A 133 -9.19 -8.34 -20.34
CA GLU A 133 -9.60 -8.64 -18.97
C GLU A 133 -9.02 -9.97 -18.47
N SER A 134 -9.02 -11.00 -19.32
CA SER A 134 -8.49 -12.32 -18.99
C SER A 134 -6.99 -12.30 -18.64
N ASP A 135 -6.18 -11.60 -19.44
CA ASP A 135 -4.73 -11.48 -19.21
C ASP A 135 -4.43 -10.66 -17.96
N LEU A 136 -5.18 -9.58 -17.76
CA LEU A 136 -5.01 -8.70 -16.61
C LEU A 136 -5.43 -9.40 -15.30
N ASN A 137 -6.51 -10.18 -15.32
CA ASN A 137 -6.92 -10.99 -14.17
C ASN A 137 -5.92 -12.10 -13.84
N ALA A 138 -5.32 -12.74 -14.84
CA ALA A 138 -4.26 -13.73 -14.60
C ALA A 138 -3.05 -13.11 -13.87
N ARG A 139 -2.69 -11.86 -14.19
CA ARG A 139 -1.61 -11.11 -13.52
C ARG A 139 -1.92 -10.69 -12.08
N ARG A 140 -3.20 -10.63 -11.70
CA ARG A 140 -3.65 -10.26 -10.34
C ARG A 140 -3.55 -11.41 -9.33
N GLN A 141 -3.30 -12.63 -9.79
CA GLN A 141 -3.32 -13.82 -8.94
C GLN A 141 -2.17 -13.85 -7.93
N GLN A 142 -2.48 -14.14 -6.66
CA GLN A 142 -1.55 -14.12 -5.54
C GLN A 142 -1.52 -15.44 -4.74
N TYR A 143 -2.03 -16.54 -5.30
CA TYR A 143 -2.20 -17.80 -4.57
C TYR A 143 -0.91 -18.35 -3.96
N LEU A 144 0.20 -18.33 -4.72
CA LEU A 144 1.49 -18.80 -4.23
C LEU A 144 1.97 -17.98 -3.02
N SER A 145 1.83 -16.66 -3.09
CA SER A 145 2.19 -15.74 -2.00
C SER A 145 1.32 -16.00 -0.77
N LEU A 146 0.01 -16.14 -0.92
CA LEU A 146 -0.91 -16.43 0.19
C LEU A 146 -0.61 -17.78 0.85
N MET A 147 -0.28 -18.81 0.05
CA MET A 147 0.17 -20.10 0.57
C MET A 147 1.45 -19.95 1.41
N LEU A 148 2.43 -19.20 0.92
CA LEU A 148 3.68 -18.93 1.66
C LEU A 148 3.41 -18.17 2.97
N TYR A 149 2.47 -17.22 2.98
CA TYR A 149 2.08 -16.52 4.21
C TYR A 149 1.42 -17.47 5.21
N GLY A 150 0.59 -18.40 4.73
CA GLY A 150 0.03 -19.47 5.54
C GLY A 150 1.09 -20.36 6.19
N VAL A 151 2.19 -20.64 5.48
CA VAL A 151 3.34 -21.37 6.03
C VAL A 151 3.97 -20.62 7.20
N PHE A 152 4.22 -19.31 7.07
CA PHE A 152 4.73 -18.50 8.18
C PHE A 152 3.79 -18.49 9.39
N ILE A 153 2.47 -18.41 9.17
CA ILE A 153 1.48 -18.51 10.24
C ILE A 153 1.58 -19.86 10.95
N PHE A 154 1.61 -20.95 10.19
CA PHE A 154 1.67 -22.30 10.76
C PHE A 154 2.94 -22.51 11.59
N PHE A 155 4.11 -22.14 11.05
CA PHE A 155 5.37 -22.21 11.80
C PHE A 155 5.35 -21.32 13.04
N GLY A 156 4.79 -20.12 12.94
CA GLY A 156 4.65 -19.20 14.07
C GLY A 156 3.83 -19.80 15.21
N LEU A 157 2.64 -20.30 14.89
CA LEU A 157 1.75 -20.95 15.87
C LEU A 157 2.38 -22.21 16.47
N TYR A 158 3.06 -23.03 15.65
CA TYR A 158 3.75 -24.22 16.11
C TYR A 158 4.84 -23.90 17.14
N HIS A 159 5.66 -22.87 16.90
CA HIS A 159 6.72 -22.49 17.83
C HIS A 159 6.16 -21.81 19.10
N ILE A 160 5.09 -21.04 18.99
CA ILE A 160 4.38 -20.53 20.18
C ILE A 160 3.84 -21.70 21.03
N PHE A 161 3.27 -22.73 20.40
CA PHE A 161 2.83 -23.93 21.10
C PHE A 161 3.99 -24.68 21.78
N LEU A 162 5.13 -24.83 21.10
CA LEU A 162 6.33 -25.42 21.71
C LEU A 162 6.80 -24.61 22.92
N PHE A 163 6.81 -23.28 22.83
CA PHE A 163 7.14 -22.42 23.97
C PHE A 163 6.20 -22.62 25.16
N ILE A 164 4.89 -22.74 24.92
CA ILE A 164 3.89 -23.03 25.97
C ILE A 164 4.19 -24.38 26.65
N ARG A 165 4.69 -25.37 25.90
CA ARG A 165 5.05 -26.69 26.46
C ARG A 165 6.44 -26.72 27.08
N ARG A 166 7.35 -25.87 26.63
CA ARG A 166 8.78 -25.85 26.97
C ARG A 166 9.22 -24.42 27.27
N HIS A 167 8.69 -23.82 28.34
CA HIS A 167 8.97 -22.43 28.69
C HIS A 167 10.45 -22.06 28.89
N ARG A 168 11.33 -23.05 29.12
CA ARG A 168 12.78 -22.85 29.21
C ARG A 168 13.43 -22.52 27.86
N GLU A 169 12.80 -22.92 26.75
CA GLU A 169 13.27 -22.68 25.38
C GLU A 169 12.63 -21.40 24.84
N THR A 170 13.03 -20.24 25.38
CA THR A 170 12.42 -18.93 25.05
C THR A 170 12.62 -18.51 23.59
N TYR A 171 13.64 -19.03 22.90
CA TYR A 171 13.82 -18.83 21.45
C TYR A 171 12.60 -19.25 20.63
N ASN A 172 11.84 -20.26 21.07
CA ASN A 172 10.60 -20.68 20.40
C ASN A 172 9.55 -19.57 20.42
N PHE A 173 9.46 -18.80 21.52
CA PHE A 173 8.56 -17.65 21.57
C PHE A 173 9.01 -16.56 20.60
N TYR A 174 10.29 -16.20 20.61
CA TYR A 174 10.81 -15.13 19.75
C TYR A 174 10.65 -15.48 18.27
N PHE A 175 10.99 -16.71 17.86
CA PHE A 175 10.79 -17.16 16.49
C PHE A 175 9.31 -17.23 16.10
N GLY A 176 8.47 -17.72 17.01
CA GLY A 176 7.02 -17.80 16.81
C GLY A 176 6.40 -16.42 16.59
N ALA A 177 6.71 -15.46 17.47
CA ALA A 177 6.29 -14.08 17.37
C ALA A 177 6.80 -13.42 16.08
N PHE A 178 8.09 -13.56 15.76
CA PHE A 178 8.66 -13.09 14.50
C PHE A 178 7.88 -13.61 13.29
N SER A 179 7.61 -14.92 13.23
CA SER A 179 6.92 -15.54 12.08
C SER A 179 5.48 -15.05 11.92
N ILE A 180 4.73 -14.90 13.01
CA ILE A 180 3.36 -14.35 12.98
C ILE A 180 3.36 -12.88 12.55
N ILE A 181 4.28 -12.09 13.09
CA ILE A 181 4.38 -10.65 12.78
C ILE A 181 4.79 -10.46 11.33
N LEU A 182 5.74 -11.26 10.84
CA LEU A 182 6.13 -11.27 9.43
C LEU A 182 4.96 -11.67 8.52
N ALA A 183 4.17 -12.68 8.88
CA ALA A 183 2.98 -13.03 8.14
C ALA A 183 1.94 -11.89 8.13
N ALA A 184 1.73 -11.21 9.25
CA ALA A 184 0.83 -10.06 9.34
C ALA A 184 1.31 -8.90 8.45
N TYR A 185 2.61 -8.61 8.43
CA TYR A 185 3.23 -7.66 7.50
C TYR A 185 2.93 -8.03 6.04
N LEU A 186 3.21 -9.27 5.65
CA LEU A 186 3.02 -9.75 4.28
C LEU A 186 1.55 -9.70 3.87
N LEU A 187 0.63 -10.11 4.74
CA LEU A 187 -0.81 -10.07 4.49
C LEU A 187 -1.35 -8.65 4.34
N ALA A 188 -0.87 -7.70 5.16
CA ALA A 188 -1.28 -6.30 5.09
C ALA A 188 -1.02 -5.67 3.71
N PHE A 189 -0.06 -6.20 2.95
CA PHE A 189 0.29 -5.76 1.60
C PHE A 189 -0.23 -6.69 0.48
N THR A 190 -1.31 -7.45 0.72
CA THR A 190 -1.97 -8.24 -0.35
C THR A 190 -3.07 -7.47 -1.06
N ASN A 191 -3.42 -7.85 -2.31
CA ASN A 191 -4.57 -7.26 -3.00
C ASN A 191 -5.86 -7.50 -2.21
N HIS A 192 -6.04 -8.72 -1.73
CA HIS A 192 -7.20 -9.15 -0.95
C HIS A 192 -7.38 -8.29 0.32
N ALA A 193 -6.30 -7.94 1.02
CA ALA A 193 -6.39 -7.07 2.20
C ALA A 193 -6.89 -5.66 1.85
N TYR A 194 -6.38 -5.06 0.76
CA TYR A 194 -6.80 -3.74 0.29
C TYR A 194 -8.21 -3.71 -0.31
N GLU A 195 -8.71 -4.84 -0.82
CA GLU A 195 -10.09 -4.99 -1.27
C GLU A 195 -11.06 -5.13 -0.08
N LEU A 196 -10.68 -5.88 0.95
CA LEU A 196 -11.52 -6.15 2.12
C LEU A 196 -11.59 -4.97 3.11
N ILE A 197 -10.46 -4.29 3.33
CA ILE A 197 -10.34 -3.21 4.32
C ILE A 197 -10.40 -1.86 3.62
N GLN A 198 -11.55 -1.19 3.73
CA GLN A 198 -11.80 0.10 3.06
C GLN A 198 -10.84 1.22 3.49
N ASN A 199 -10.44 1.25 4.77
CA ASN A 199 -9.49 2.21 5.30
C ASN A 199 -8.08 1.60 5.27
N SER A 200 -7.33 1.93 4.22
CA SER A 200 -5.96 1.45 4.01
C SER A 200 -4.97 1.99 5.05
N GLY A 201 -5.34 3.00 5.82
CA GLY A 201 -4.56 3.47 6.97
C GLY A 201 -4.33 2.36 8.02
N TYR A 202 -5.30 1.47 8.23
CA TYR A 202 -5.12 0.32 9.14
C TYR A 202 -4.14 -0.71 8.58
N LEU A 203 -4.16 -0.95 7.27
CA LEU A 203 -3.20 -1.84 6.62
C LEU A 203 -1.78 -1.28 6.73
N MET A 204 -1.62 0.02 6.53
CA MET A 204 -0.33 0.69 6.73
C MET A 204 0.13 0.63 8.19
N LEU A 205 -0.77 0.86 9.15
CA LEU A 205 -0.45 0.74 10.57
C LEU A 205 0.11 -0.65 10.90
N VAL A 206 -0.61 -1.71 10.49
CA VAL A 206 -0.17 -3.10 10.71
C VAL A 206 1.15 -3.36 10.01
N GLY A 207 1.26 -3.03 8.73
CA GLY A 207 2.47 -3.25 7.94
C GLY A 207 3.69 -2.53 8.52
N TYR A 208 3.57 -1.25 8.83
CA TYR A 208 4.71 -0.44 9.26
C TYR A 208 5.10 -0.70 10.70
N ALA A 209 4.15 -1.04 11.59
CA ALA A 209 4.48 -1.47 12.95
C ALA A 209 5.10 -2.88 12.97
N ALA A 210 4.69 -3.76 12.04
CA ALA A 210 5.18 -5.13 11.99
C ALA A 210 6.68 -5.22 11.62
N GLN A 211 7.22 -4.29 10.82
CA GLN A 211 8.63 -4.31 10.41
C GLN A 211 9.63 -4.18 11.59
N PRO A 212 9.59 -3.12 12.43
CA PRO A 212 10.46 -3.02 13.60
C PRO A 212 10.20 -4.12 14.62
N LEU A 213 8.95 -4.56 14.79
CA LEU A 213 8.63 -5.70 15.65
C LEU A 213 9.25 -7.00 15.15
N ALA A 214 9.16 -7.28 13.84
CA ALA A 214 9.73 -8.47 13.24
C ALA A 214 11.26 -8.48 13.41
N LEU A 215 11.94 -7.37 13.10
CA LEU A 215 13.39 -7.26 13.31
C LEU A 215 13.76 -7.49 14.78
N MET A 216 13.05 -6.84 15.71
CA MET A 216 13.27 -6.99 17.14
C MET A 216 13.16 -8.46 17.59
N PHE A 217 12.08 -9.15 17.23
CA PHE A 217 11.88 -10.55 17.61
C PHE A 217 12.86 -11.49 16.89
N PHE A 218 13.24 -11.19 15.65
CA PHE A 218 14.24 -11.96 14.92
C PHE A 218 15.62 -11.89 15.58
N LEU A 219 16.07 -10.69 15.95
CA LEU A 219 17.34 -10.52 16.65
C LEU A 219 17.31 -11.22 18.02
N LEU A 220 16.22 -11.08 18.78
CA LEU A 220 16.06 -11.77 20.07
C LEU A 220 16.09 -13.29 19.92
N PHE A 221 15.49 -13.81 18.83
CA PHE A 221 15.60 -15.21 18.46
C PHE A 221 17.05 -15.62 18.22
N LEU A 222 17.80 -14.90 17.38
CA LEU A 222 19.19 -15.23 17.08
C LEU A 222 20.07 -15.25 18.34
N GLU A 223 20.01 -14.20 19.15
CA GLU A 223 20.82 -14.11 20.39
C GLU A 223 20.49 -15.25 21.34
N ASN A 224 19.20 -15.55 21.56
CA ASN A 224 18.82 -16.62 22.48
C ASN A 224 19.06 -18.03 21.93
N TYR A 225 18.95 -18.22 20.62
CA TYR A 225 19.20 -19.51 19.97
C TYR A 225 20.69 -19.87 19.96
N PHE A 226 21.56 -18.92 19.63
CA PHE A 226 23.01 -19.16 19.58
C PHE A 226 23.69 -19.05 20.94
N TYR A 227 23.16 -18.24 21.87
CA TYR A 227 23.75 -17.99 23.19
C TYR A 227 22.72 -18.16 24.33
N PRO A 228 22.13 -19.35 24.53
CA PRO A 228 21.01 -19.56 25.45
C PRO A 228 21.33 -19.24 26.92
N ASP A 229 22.57 -19.48 27.36
CA ASP A 229 23.00 -19.24 28.75
C ASP A 229 23.47 -17.80 29.01
N ARG A 230 23.56 -16.98 27.95
CA ARG A 230 24.04 -15.60 28.05
C ARG A 230 22.88 -14.67 28.38
N ARG A 231 23.11 -13.76 29.33
CA ARG A 231 22.20 -12.63 29.55
C ARG A 231 22.23 -11.69 28.34
N LEU A 232 21.06 -11.19 27.95
CA LEU A 232 20.96 -10.22 26.86
C LEU A 232 21.88 -9.02 27.09
N PRO A 233 22.77 -8.70 26.13
CA PRO A 233 23.70 -7.60 26.28
C PRO A 233 22.97 -6.24 26.26
N ARG A 234 23.58 -5.21 26.86
CA ARG A 234 22.95 -3.88 26.99
C ARG A 234 22.58 -3.23 25.67
N TRP A 235 23.36 -3.46 24.61
CA TRP A 235 23.07 -2.93 23.28
C TRP A 235 21.79 -3.55 22.70
N MET A 236 21.50 -4.83 23.01
CA MET A 236 20.27 -5.50 22.58
C MET A 236 19.04 -4.87 23.23
N TRP A 237 19.13 -4.53 24.51
CA TRP A 237 18.08 -3.77 25.20
C TRP A 237 17.86 -2.39 24.59
N ALA A 238 18.93 -1.71 24.16
CA ALA A 238 18.80 -0.45 23.44
C ALA A 238 18.05 -0.62 22.11
N PHE A 239 18.32 -1.71 21.36
CA PHE A 239 17.58 -2.01 20.12
C PHE A 239 16.12 -2.37 20.38
N VAL A 240 15.81 -3.17 21.39
CA VAL A 240 14.43 -3.47 21.79
C VAL A 240 13.68 -2.18 22.14
N ALA A 241 14.31 -1.29 22.93
CA ALA A 241 13.71 0.00 23.29
C ALA A 241 13.50 0.91 22.07
N ALA A 242 14.48 1.00 21.18
CA ALA A 242 14.40 1.83 19.97
C ALA A 242 13.30 1.33 19.00
N ASN A 243 13.23 0.02 18.75
CA ASN A 243 12.17 -0.57 17.93
C ASN A 243 10.79 -0.38 18.60
N GLY A 244 10.68 -0.62 19.91
CA GLY A 244 9.45 -0.40 20.66
C GLY A 244 8.97 1.06 20.64
N ALA A 245 9.90 2.03 20.72
CA ALA A 245 9.58 3.44 20.62
C ALA A 245 9.02 3.82 19.23
N VAL A 246 9.60 3.27 18.15
CA VAL A 246 9.06 3.47 16.78
C VAL A 246 7.68 2.84 16.63
N VAL A 247 7.48 1.64 17.15
CA VAL A 247 6.16 0.98 17.13
C VAL A 247 5.14 1.82 17.87
N LEU A 248 5.48 2.30 19.06
CA LEU A 248 4.60 3.17 19.84
C LEU A 248 4.29 4.48 19.10
N PHE A 249 5.30 5.08 18.45
CA PHE A 249 5.09 6.25 17.59
C PHE A 249 4.11 5.93 16.47
N ILE A 250 4.26 4.82 15.74
CA ILE A 250 3.35 4.43 14.65
C ILE A 250 1.93 4.17 15.19
N LEU A 251 1.78 3.54 16.35
CA LEU A 251 0.47 3.26 16.93
C LEU A 251 -0.28 4.52 17.38
N LEU A 252 0.44 5.55 17.82
CA LEU A 252 -0.15 6.78 18.35
C LEU A 252 -0.23 7.91 17.33
N ALA A 253 0.63 7.91 16.31
CA ALA A 253 0.67 8.97 15.31
C ALA A 253 -0.53 8.87 14.33
N PRO A 254 -0.92 9.99 13.71
CA PRO A 254 -1.81 9.96 12.55
C PRO A 254 -1.15 9.25 11.35
N TYR A 255 -1.93 8.58 10.50
CA TYR A 255 -1.41 7.75 9.39
C TYR A 255 -0.44 8.46 8.44
N ARG A 256 -0.63 9.76 8.23
CA ARG A 256 0.26 10.61 7.42
C ARG A 256 1.72 10.66 7.91
N PHE A 257 1.97 10.27 9.16
CA PHE A 257 3.31 10.19 9.76
C PHE A 257 3.90 8.78 9.75
N TYR A 258 3.14 7.75 9.36
CA TYR A 258 3.61 6.36 9.42
C TYR A 258 4.88 6.17 8.58
N GLN A 259 4.88 6.72 7.36
CA GLN A 259 6.05 6.63 6.47
C GLN A 259 7.25 7.40 7.02
N THR A 260 7.04 8.58 7.61
CA THR A 260 8.11 9.33 8.28
C THR A 260 8.74 8.53 9.42
N GLY A 261 7.91 7.92 10.27
CA GLY A 261 8.39 7.07 11.37
C GLY A 261 9.19 5.89 10.87
N LEU A 262 8.69 5.21 9.84
CA LEU A 262 9.36 4.06 9.24
C LEU A 262 10.67 4.44 8.53
N THR A 263 10.70 5.55 7.77
CA THR A 263 11.95 6.02 7.14
C THR A 263 12.97 6.41 8.19
N GLY A 264 12.55 7.10 9.25
CA GLY A 264 13.39 7.39 10.41
C GLY A 264 13.98 6.11 11.02
N TRP A 265 13.18 5.05 11.11
CA TRP A 265 13.62 3.74 11.57
C TRP A 265 14.69 3.10 10.69
N TYR A 266 14.57 3.18 9.36
CA TYR A 266 15.57 2.59 8.46
C TYR A 266 17.00 3.12 8.70
N PHE A 267 17.15 4.39 9.07
CA PHE A 267 18.48 4.98 9.35
C PHE A 267 19.20 4.30 10.52
N PHE A 268 18.48 3.78 11.50
CA PHE A 268 19.07 3.09 12.65
C PHE A 268 18.80 1.59 12.68
N ALA A 269 18.00 1.05 11.75
CA ALA A 269 17.85 -0.38 11.55
C ALA A 269 19.10 -1.02 10.93
N ALA A 270 19.77 -0.32 10.01
CA ALA A 270 20.94 -0.86 9.31
C ALA A 270 22.10 -1.30 10.23
N PRO A 271 22.46 -0.57 11.30
CA PRO A 271 23.47 -1.02 12.27
C PRO A 271 23.06 -2.22 13.15
N GLN A 272 21.82 -2.70 13.06
CA GLN A 272 21.31 -3.82 13.88
C GLN A 272 21.48 -5.17 13.19
N ILE A 273 21.77 -5.18 11.89
CA ILE A 273 21.97 -6.36 11.03
C ILE A 273 23.47 -6.59 10.85
#